data_AF-A0A261KQV7-F1
#
_entry.id   AF-A0A261KQV7-F1
#
_cell.length_a   1.000
_cell.length_b   1.000
_cell.length_c   1.000
_cell.angle_alpha   90.00
_cell.angle_beta   90.00
_cell.angle_gamma   90.00
#
_symmetry.space_group_name_H-M   'P 1'
#
loop_
_entity.id
_entity.type
_entity.pdbx_description
1 polymer ?
#
loop_
_entity_poly.entity_id
_entity_poly.type
_entity_poly.pdbx_seq_one_letter_code
_entity_poly.pdbx_strand_id
1 'polypeptide(L)'
;MGLFDGLRKSKSVSSEITLGPAESFTAIMLVVVSADGYLSDAEADLLSTVLGRMQLFRSYPSEVMRRMFDKLCGVLKKQGNEALINAALNS
;
A
#
# COMPACT_ATOMS: atom_id res chain seq x y z
N MET A 1 31.66 -19.66 7.78
CA MET A 1 30.37 -18.97 7.57
C MET A 1 30.11 -18.09 8.76
N GLY A 2 29.90 -16.79 8.54
CA GLY A 2 29.93 -15.78 9.61
C GLY A 2 28.67 -15.79 10.47
N LEU A 3 28.84 -15.63 11.78
CA LEU A 3 27.77 -15.54 12.78
C LEU A 3 26.77 -14.39 12.51
N PHE A 4 27.15 -13.44 11.67
CA PHE A 4 26.33 -12.28 11.29
C PHE A 4 25.49 -12.49 10.00
N ASP A 5 25.62 -13.64 9.34
CA ASP A 5 24.85 -13.95 8.13
C ASP A 5 23.35 -14.16 8.43
N GLY A 6 23.04 -14.70 9.62
CA GLY A 6 21.66 -14.84 10.09
C GLY A 6 20.98 -13.52 10.47
N LEU A 7 21.76 -12.50 10.90
CA LEU A 7 21.19 -11.22 11.32
C LEU A 7 20.81 -10.35 10.11
N ARG A 8 21.56 -10.42 9.01
CA ARG A 8 21.20 -9.77 7.74
C ARG A 8 19.96 -10.41 7.11
N LYS A 9 19.78 -11.72 7.27
CA LYS A 9 18.63 -12.44 6.72
C LYS A 9 17.29 -12.07 7.39
N SER A 10 17.31 -11.54 8.63
CA SER A 10 16.08 -11.02 9.26
C SER A 10 15.62 -9.68 8.69
N LYS A 11 16.49 -8.94 7.98
CA LYS A 11 16.14 -7.71 7.26
C LYS A 11 15.76 -7.97 5.79
N SER A 12 15.81 -9.23 5.36
CA SER A 12 15.45 -9.70 4.02
C SER A 12 14.15 -10.50 4.02
N VAL A 13 13.25 -10.23 4.97
CA VAL A 13 11.82 -10.46 4.72
C VAL A 13 11.34 -9.23 3.94
N SER A 14 11.86 -9.06 2.73
CA SER A 14 11.05 -8.51 1.66
C SER A 14 9.94 -9.52 1.49
N SER A 15 8.88 -9.38 2.28
CA SER A 15 7.58 -9.81 1.80
C SER A 15 7.46 -9.16 0.44
N GLU A 16 7.60 -9.92 -0.63
CA GLU A 16 7.24 -9.46 -1.97
C GLU A 16 5.78 -9.06 -1.85
N ILE A 17 5.53 -7.77 -1.59
CA ILE A 17 4.19 -7.22 -1.61
C ILE A 17 3.87 -7.19 -3.11
N THR A 18 3.37 -8.30 -3.62
CA THR A 18 2.86 -8.40 -4.98
C THR A 18 1.57 -7.60 -5.01
N LEU A 19 1.69 -6.36 -5.47
CA LEU A 19 0.56 -5.46 -5.68
C LEU A 19 0.06 -5.67 -7.11
N GLY A 20 -1.25 -5.84 -7.29
CA GLY A 20 -1.83 -5.68 -8.62
C GLY A 20 -1.71 -4.23 -9.11
N PRO A 21 -1.89 -3.94 -10.41
CA PRO A 21 -1.80 -2.57 -10.94
C PRO A 21 -2.73 -1.56 -10.23
N ALA A 22 -3.90 -2.05 -9.81
CA ALA A 22 -4.87 -1.28 -9.03
C ALA A 22 -4.40 -1.01 -7.59
N GLU A 23 -3.76 -2.01 -6.95
CA GLU A 23 -3.20 -1.87 -5.62
C GLU A 23 -2.01 -0.90 -5.61
N SER A 24 -1.13 -0.98 -6.60
CA SER A 24 0.03 -0.10 -6.73
C SER A 24 -0.36 1.35 -6.93
N PHE A 25 -1.35 1.61 -7.80
CA PHE A 25 -1.86 2.96 -7.99
C PHE A 25 -2.45 3.53 -6.69
N THR A 26 -3.25 2.73 -5.97
CA THR A 26 -3.85 3.13 -4.70
C THR A 26 -2.80 3.34 -3.62
N ALA A 27 -1.77 2.50 -3.57
CA ALA A 27 -0.66 2.63 -2.64
C ALA A 27 0.06 3.96 -2.81
N ILE A 28 0.37 4.35 -4.06
CA ILE A 28 0.97 5.65 -4.36
C ILE A 28 0.04 6.78 -3.93
N MET A 29 -1.26 6.69 -4.29
CA MET A 29 -2.22 7.72 -3.94
C MET A 29 -2.36 7.89 -2.42
N LEU A 30 -2.37 6.78 -1.68
CA LEU A 30 -2.48 6.77 -0.23
C LEU A 30 -1.26 7.42 0.43
N VAL A 31 -0.05 7.20 -0.09
CA VAL A 31 1.16 7.88 0.40
C VAL A 31 1.14 9.37 0.07
N VAL A 32 0.63 9.76 -1.09
CA VAL A 32 0.50 11.18 -1.48
C VAL A 32 -0.50 11.91 -0.60
N VAL A 33 -1.66 11.30 -0.32
CA VAL A 33 -2.68 11.89 0.54
C VAL A 33 -2.21 11.93 2.00
N SER A 34 -1.50 10.90 2.46
CA SER A 34 -0.95 10.84 3.83
C SER A 34 0.45 11.46 3.95
N ALA A 35 0.86 12.32 3.01
CA ALA A 35 2.22 12.85 2.95
C ALA A 35 2.54 13.79 4.12
N ASP A 36 1.52 14.40 4.73
CA ASP A 36 1.63 15.21 5.96
C ASP A 36 1.76 14.34 7.24
N GLY A 37 1.68 13.01 7.09
CA GLY A 37 1.74 12.05 8.20
C GLY A 37 0.39 11.77 8.86
N TYR A 38 -0.70 12.35 8.34
CA TYR A 38 -2.06 12.13 8.82
C TYR A 38 -2.96 11.68 7.67
N LEU A 39 -3.92 10.81 7.97
CA LEU A 39 -4.96 10.44 7.02
C LEU A 39 -6.29 10.52 7.76
N SER A 40 -7.10 11.51 7.39
CA SER A 40 -8.43 11.71 7.95
C SER A 40 -9.45 10.75 7.32
N ASP A 41 -10.50 10.40 8.07
CA ASP A 41 -11.63 9.62 7.54
C ASP A 41 -12.27 10.30 6.32
N ALA A 42 -12.32 11.64 6.32
CA ALA A 42 -12.84 12.42 5.19
C ALA A 42 -11.95 12.27 3.94
N GLU A 43 -10.63 12.19 4.11
CA GLU A 43 -9.70 12.01 3.01
C GLU A 43 -9.75 10.59 2.47
N ALA A 44 -9.90 9.59 3.36
CA ALA A 44 -10.10 8.20 2.97
C ALA A 44 -11.40 8.01 2.15
N ASP A 45 -12.49 8.67 2.56
CA ASP A 45 -13.76 8.64 1.82
C ASP A 45 -13.63 9.32 0.45
N LEU A 46 -12.93 10.46 0.39
CA LEU A 46 -12.65 11.17 -0.86
C LEU A 46 -11.76 10.33 -1.79
N LEU A 47 -10.77 9.62 -1.24
CA LEU A 47 -9.90 8.71 -1.99
C LEU A 47 -10.69 7.53 -2.56
N SER A 48 -11.56 6.92 -1.75
CA SER A 48 -12.47 5.85 -2.19
C SER A 48 -13.41 6.32 -3.31
N THR A 49 -13.94 7.54 -3.19
CA THR A 49 -14.80 8.16 -4.21
C THR A 49 -14.04 8.41 -5.51
N VAL A 50 -12.81 8.93 -5.44
CA VAL A 50 -11.99 9.20 -6.62
C VAL A 50 -11.58 7.89 -7.32
N LEU A 51 -11.15 6.86 -6.57
CA LEU A 51 -10.81 5.57 -7.14
C LEU A 51 -12.02 4.87 -7.77
N GLY A 52 -13.19 4.92 -7.13
CA GLY A 52 -14.43 4.35 -7.65
C GLY A 52 -14.89 4.96 -8.99
N ARG A 53 -14.42 6.17 -9.33
CA ARG A 53 -14.69 6.83 -10.61
C ARG A 53 -13.71 6.42 -11.72
N MET A 54 -12.62 5.74 -11.41
CA MET A 54 -11.62 5.31 -12.39
C MET A 54 -12.00 3.95 -13.01
N GLN A 55 -11.73 3.80 -14.31
CA GLN A 55 -12.00 2.56 -15.07
C GLN A 55 -11.34 1.33 -14.45
N LEU A 56 -10.19 1.51 -13.79
CA LEU A 56 -9.40 0.46 -13.15
C LEU A 56 -10.15 -0.25 -12.01
N PHE A 57 -11.06 0.46 -11.33
CA PHE A 57 -11.82 -0.04 -10.18
C PHE A 57 -13.29 -0.31 -10.50
N ARG A 58 -13.69 -0.22 -11.77
CA ARG A 58 -15.10 -0.39 -12.20
C ARG A 58 -15.69 -1.75 -11.83
N SER A 59 -14.86 -2.79 -11.77
CA SER A 59 -15.27 -4.15 -11.40
C SER A 59 -15.06 -4.47 -9.91
N TYR A 60 -14.59 -3.51 -9.10
CA TYR A 60 -14.31 -3.73 -7.69
C TYR A 60 -15.54 -3.33 -6.84
N PRO A 61 -16.15 -4.27 -6.10
CA PRO A 61 -17.13 -3.93 -5.09
C PRO A 61 -16.51 -3.01 -4.02
N SER A 62 -17.31 -2.11 -3.46
CA SER A 62 -16.89 -1.20 -2.38
C SER A 62 -16.30 -1.93 -1.17
N GLU A 63 -16.76 -3.14 -0.85
CA GLU A 63 -16.17 -3.96 0.21
C GLU A 63 -14.75 -4.44 -0.11
N VAL A 64 -14.48 -4.81 -1.38
CA VAL A 64 -13.16 -5.26 -1.82
C VAL A 64 -12.18 -4.08 -1.80
N MET A 65 -12.64 -2.91 -2.25
CA MET A 65 -11.88 -1.66 -2.14
C MET A 65 -11.49 -1.38 -0.68
N ARG A 66 -12.44 -1.49 0.25
CA ARG A 66 -12.17 -1.20 1.66
C ARG A 66 -11.17 -2.18 2.28
N ARG A 67 -11.29 -3.48 1.98
CA ARG A 67 -10.29 -4.49 2.39
C ARG A 67 -8.91 -4.23 1.81
N MET A 68 -8.85 -3.76 0.56
CA MET A 68 -7.61 -3.40 -0.10
C MET A 68 -6.94 -2.20 0.60
N PHE A 69 -7.72 -1.17 0.93
CA PHE A 69 -7.24 -0.04 1.74
C PHE A 69 -6.72 -0.48 3.11
N ASP A 70 -7.48 -1.30 3.84
CA ASP A 70 -7.06 -1.80 5.16
C ASP A 70 -5.74 -2.58 5.07
N LYS A 71 -5.57 -3.39 4.02
CA LYS A 71 -4.32 -4.10 3.73
C LYS A 71 -3.17 -3.14 3.47
N LEU A 72 -3.37 -2.12 2.61
CA LEU A 72 -2.35 -1.11 2.29
C LEU A 72 -1.97 -0.27 3.51
N CYS A 73 -2.93 0.18 4.31
CA CYS A 73 -2.68 0.86 5.58
C CYS A 73 -1.95 -0.04 6.58
N GLY A 74 -2.29 -1.33 6.63
CA GLY A 74 -1.60 -2.31 7.46
C GLY A 74 -0.13 -2.49 7.06
N VAL A 75 0.16 -2.48 5.76
CA VAL A 75 1.53 -2.53 5.24
C VAL A 75 2.27 -1.23 5.53
N LEU A 76 1.63 -0.08 5.30
CA LEU A 76 2.19 1.25 5.59
C LEU A 76 2.62 1.37 7.06
N LYS A 77 1.77 0.94 8.00
CA LYS A 77 2.08 0.95 9.44
C LYS A 77 3.22 0.01 9.84
N LYS A 78 3.39 -1.11 9.12
CA LYS A 78 4.40 -2.14 9.48
C LYS A 78 5.76 -1.89 8.84
N GLN A 79 5.79 -1.44 7.59
CA GLN A 79 7.02 -1.39 6.79
C GLN A 79 7.40 0.05 6.38
N GLY A 80 6.51 1.02 6.62
CA GLY A 80 6.72 2.42 6.28
C GLY A 80 6.43 2.75 4.81
N ASN A 81 6.43 4.04 4.52
CA ASN A 81 6.03 4.62 3.23
C ASN A 81 6.98 4.18 2.09
N GLU A 82 8.28 4.10 2.37
CA GLU A 82 9.30 3.73 1.37
C GLU A 82 9.14 2.29 0.87
N ALA A 83 8.79 1.35 1.76
CA ALA A 83 8.59 -0.04 1.38
C ALA A 83 7.34 -0.20 0.49
N LEU A 84 6.26 0.53 0.82
CA LEU A 84 5.02 0.52 0.06
C LEU A 84 5.22 1.11 -1.36
N ILE A 85 5.94 2.24 -1.47
CA ILE A 85 6.23 2.86 -2.78
C ILE A 85 7.14 1.97 -3.61
N ASN A 86 8.22 1.44 -3.04
CA ASN A 86 9.12 0.55 -3.78
C ASN A 86 8.38 -0.70 -4.27
N ALA A 87 7.46 -1.24 -3.50
CA ALA A 87 6.63 -2.35 -3.97
C ALA A 87 5.68 -1.93 -5.10
N ALA A 88 5.07 -0.75 -5.01
CA ALA A 88 4.19 -0.21 -6.05
C ALA A 88 4.93 0.14 -7.36
N LEU A 89 6.22 0.49 -7.29
CA LEU A 89 7.05 0.76 -8.47
C LEU A 89 7.53 -0.51 -9.17
N ASN A 90 7.56 -1.65 -8.46
CA ASN A 90 8.03 -2.94 -8.98
C ASN A 90 6.88 -3.89 -9.38
N SER A 91 5.63 -3.40 -9.46
CA SER A 91 4.42 -4.18 -9.76
C SER A 91 4.07 -4.27 -11.23
#